data_AF-A0A171BZL1-F1
#
_entry.id   AF-A0A171BZL1-F1
#
_cell.length_a   1.000
_cell.length_b   1.000
_cell.length_c   1.000
_cell.angle_alpha   90.00
_cell.angle_beta   90.00
_cell.angle_gamma   90.00
#
_symmetry.space_group_name_H-M   'P 1'
#
loop_
_entity.id
_entity.type
_entity.pdbx_description
1 polymer ?
#
loop_
_entity_poly.entity_id
_entity_poly.type
_entity_poly.pdbx_seq_one_letter_code
_entity_poly.pdbx_strand_id
1 'polypeptide(L)'
;MAAPSGDVYALYRVHRHTWEVSEDEQDPARANFGYRIITRYSADGEVLASALCCPSYGDKTASAVANGSDINLCVLPDGTLAVSARPDRTTLIAPDLSRVLATYDSNDHRPFEEFTPGNGFAGSIGVTPSGRLLCSVSEYGVWGYGSSLANIVGFTDGALTPGSRPVIEAIASLDPEPAHQSDDDLKSHVHHQGRPVGRDHRPRPALTEPVADEDRLSRWRDSRLGRPVPLADDLFVVPVFAKIFRSGNRGRPFLFALVDDQGEMTGRLQGLDAYHDSPFTGFCFTLASDPRRGRVFHLNRYGLYAWNKAGVLRARLDTAAKPFKPLVHFTLTACSPEGDLLLVHRKQHLVLRVPAPDDLSGLAAAVENALRAYARQRTALKKAWAPVNWHWVDTSAPVHRL
;
A
#
# COMPACT_ATOMS: atom_id res chain seq x y z
N MET A 1 7.39 -0.02 6.70
CA MET A 1 8.06 -1.27 6.30
C MET A 1 9.27 -1.45 7.18
N ALA A 2 9.58 -2.66 7.61
CA ALA A 2 10.82 -2.93 8.34
C ALA A 2 11.78 -3.68 7.42
N ALA A 3 13.06 -3.34 7.51
CA ALA A 3 14.15 -3.97 6.76
C ALA A 3 14.71 -5.18 7.52
N PRO A 4 15.45 -6.08 6.85
CA PRO A 4 16.16 -7.16 7.52
C PRO A 4 17.15 -6.68 8.60
N SER A 5 17.64 -5.44 8.51
CA SER A 5 18.49 -4.81 9.53
C SER A 5 17.76 -4.46 10.83
N GLY A 6 16.42 -4.52 10.86
CA GLY A 6 15.59 -4.01 11.94
C GLY A 6 15.20 -2.54 11.80
N ASP A 7 15.75 -1.82 10.83
CA ASP A 7 15.36 -0.44 10.55
C ASP A 7 13.92 -0.37 10.05
N VAL A 8 13.20 0.69 10.43
CA VAL A 8 11.83 0.94 10.00
C VAL A 8 11.80 2.11 9.05
N TYR A 9 11.19 1.92 7.89
CA TYR A 9 10.92 2.98 6.92
C TYR A 9 9.44 3.33 6.92
N ALA A 10 9.12 4.61 7.05
CA ALA A 10 7.76 5.13 6.98
C ALA A 10 7.63 6.12 5.83
N LEU A 11 6.58 5.94 5.03
CA LEU A 11 6.19 6.86 3.98
C LEU A 11 5.04 7.74 4.48
N TYR A 12 5.23 9.05 4.43
CA TYR A 12 4.25 10.06 4.79
C TYR A 12 3.85 10.88 3.57
N ARG A 13 2.59 11.30 3.54
CA ARG A 13 2.14 12.38 2.67
C ARG A 13 1.84 13.58 3.54
N VAL A 14 2.46 14.71 3.23
CA VAL A 14 2.18 15.98 3.91
C VAL A 14 1.67 16.94 2.85
N HIS A 15 0.54 17.57 3.14
CA HIS A 15 -0.11 18.47 2.21
C HIS A 15 -0.85 19.56 2.97
N ARG A 16 -0.67 20.79 2.49
CA ARG A 16 -1.42 21.96 2.92
C ARG A 16 -1.82 22.77 1.70
N HIS A 17 -3.09 23.16 1.70
CA HIS A 17 -3.63 24.12 0.77
C HIS A 17 -4.32 25.24 1.56
N THR A 18 -3.85 26.46 1.36
CA THR A 18 -4.41 27.70 1.89
C THR A 18 -4.96 28.49 0.71
N TRP A 19 -6.23 28.86 0.79
CA TRP A 19 -6.88 29.69 -0.23
C TRP A 19 -6.24 31.08 -0.31
N GLU A 20 -6.17 31.64 -1.53
CA GLU A 20 -5.67 32.99 -1.81
C GLU A 20 -4.22 33.26 -1.36
N VAL A 21 -3.43 32.20 -1.17
CA VAL A 21 -1.99 32.31 -0.91
C VAL A 21 -1.23 32.16 -2.22
N SER A 22 -0.32 33.10 -2.46
CA SER A 22 0.54 33.11 -3.65
C SER A 22 1.45 31.88 -3.70
N GLU A 23 1.84 31.44 -4.91
CA GLU A 23 2.72 30.28 -5.10
C GLU A 23 4.15 30.53 -4.61
N ASP A 24 4.57 31.79 -4.47
CA ASP A 24 5.86 32.21 -3.94
C ASP A 24 5.87 32.47 -2.43
N GLU A 25 4.74 32.26 -1.72
CA GLU A 25 4.69 32.34 -0.26
C GLU A 25 5.62 31.28 0.35
N GLN A 26 6.60 31.73 1.14
CA GLN A 26 7.61 30.88 1.76
C GLN A 26 7.36 30.63 3.24
N ASP A 27 6.46 31.40 3.88
CA ASP A 27 6.11 31.15 5.27
C ASP A 27 5.43 29.77 5.36
N PRO A 28 6.05 28.75 5.99
CA PRO A 28 5.44 27.42 6.10
C PRO A 28 4.08 27.48 6.83
N ALA A 29 3.86 28.50 7.65
CA ALA A 29 2.58 28.74 8.32
C ALA A 29 1.49 29.29 7.39
N ARG A 30 1.76 29.60 6.12
CA ARG A 30 0.79 30.09 5.12
C ARG A 30 0.88 29.37 3.78
N ALA A 31 2.10 29.05 3.34
CA ALA A 31 2.44 28.47 2.05
C ALA A 31 1.62 27.23 1.68
N ASN A 32 1.38 27.10 0.39
CA ASN A 32 0.90 25.86 -0.21
C ASN A 32 2.07 24.91 -0.35
N PHE A 33 1.92 23.67 0.13
CA PHE A 33 2.93 22.65 -0.09
C PHE A 33 2.28 21.27 -0.14
N GLY A 34 2.91 20.38 -0.90
CA GLY A 34 2.53 18.99 -0.97
C GLY A 34 3.76 18.20 -1.31
N TYR A 35 4.18 17.28 -0.45
CA TYR A 35 5.31 16.41 -0.71
C TYR A 35 5.11 15.09 0.03
N ARG A 36 5.95 14.13 -0.32
CA ARG A 36 6.08 12.87 0.40
C ARG A 36 7.39 12.88 1.18
N ILE A 37 7.37 12.24 2.34
CA ILE A 37 8.55 12.06 3.18
C ILE A 37 8.74 10.57 3.39
N ILE A 38 9.95 10.07 3.14
CA ILE A 38 10.38 8.76 3.60
C ILE A 38 11.28 9.00 4.81
N THR A 39 10.95 8.42 5.95
CA THR A 39 11.82 8.50 7.14
C THR A 39 12.29 7.11 7.51
N ARG A 40 13.61 6.97 7.72
CA ARG A 40 14.26 5.78 8.25
C ARG A 40 14.45 5.96 9.76
N TYR A 41 14.00 4.97 10.51
CA TYR A 41 14.16 4.86 11.94
C TYR A 41 15.04 3.66 12.29
N SER A 42 15.83 3.75 13.36
CA SER A 42 16.46 2.58 13.97
C SER A 42 15.41 1.64 14.56
N ALA A 43 15.83 0.43 14.94
CA ALA A 43 14.98 -0.52 15.65
C ALA A 43 14.39 0.06 16.96
N ASP A 44 15.09 1.01 17.60
CA ASP A 44 14.65 1.67 18.82
C ASP A 44 13.76 2.91 18.57
N GLY A 45 13.59 3.29 17.30
CA GLY A 45 12.72 4.39 16.89
C GLY A 45 13.42 5.76 16.78
N GLU A 46 14.75 5.81 16.83
CA GLU A 46 15.50 7.04 16.54
C GLU A 46 15.47 7.34 15.05
N VAL A 47 15.34 8.63 14.68
CA VAL A 47 15.37 9.05 13.28
C VAL A 47 16.81 8.96 12.78
N LEU A 48 17.05 8.17 11.73
CA LEU A 48 18.37 8.00 11.12
C LEU A 48 18.56 8.84 9.86
N ALA A 49 17.50 9.03 9.07
CA ALA A 49 17.50 9.85 7.87
C ALA A 49 16.07 10.16 7.41
N SER A 50 15.88 11.26 6.68
CA SER A 50 14.64 11.52 5.95
C SER A 50 14.92 11.94 4.51
N ALA A 51 14.00 11.63 3.60
CA ALA A 51 14.04 12.07 2.21
C ALA A 51 12.71 12.69 1.79
N LEU A 52 12.79 13.84 1.14
CA LEU A 52 11.66 14.56 0.54
C LEU A 52 11.54 14.19 -0.94
N CYS A 53 10.33 13.88 -1.40
CA CYS A 53 10.08 13.58 -2.82
C CYS A 53 8.69 14.02 -3.31
N CYS A 54 8.53 14.08 -4.63
CA CYS A 54 7.30 14.43 -5.35
C CYS A 54 6.63 15.75 -4.87
N PRO A 55 7.28 16.91 -4.98
CA PRO A 55 6.66 18.19 -4.63
C PRO A 55 5.46 18.50 -5.56
N SER A 56 4.41 19.08 -4.99
CA SER A 56 3.15 19.42 -5.69
C SER A 56 3.01 20.91 -6.02
N TYR A 57 3.84 21.79 -5.44
CA TYR A 57 3.75 23.25 -5.59
C TYR A 57 5.14 23.90 -5.65
N GLY A 58 5.30 24.95 -6.47
CA GLY A 58 6.38 25.95 -6.45
C GLY A 58 7.75 25.51 -6.96
N ASP A 59 8.26 24.37 -6.49
CA ASP A 59 9.62 23.91 -6.81
C ASP A 59 9.56 22.78 -7.85
N LYS A 60 9.76 23.15 -9.13
CA LYS A 60 9.90 22.20 -10.25
C LYS A 60 11.27 21.52 -10.25
N THR A 61 12.03 21.51 -9.15
CA THR A 61 13.13 20.54 -9.01
C THR A 61 12.51 19.15 -9.13
N ALA A 62 12.64 18.58 -10.33
CA ALA A 62 11.99 17.35 -10.70
C ALA A 62 12.47 16.27 -9.75
N SER A 63 11.60 15.84 -8.84
CA SER A 63 11.89 14.69 -7.99
C SER A 63 12.24 13.52 -8.90
N ALA A 64 13.37 12.87 -8.65
CA ALA A 64 13.75 11.67 -9.40
C ALA A 64 12.86 10.47 -9.04
N VAL A 65 12.04 10.60 -7.99
CA VAL A 65 10.98 9.65 -7.63
C VAL A 65 9.76 9.90 -8.50
N ALA A 66 9.39 8.86 -9.27
CA ALA A 66 8.25 8.91 -10.16
C ALA A 66 6.95 9.15 -9.37
N ASN A 67 6.20 10.19 -9.76
CA ASN A 67 4.98 10.59 -9.08
C ASN A 67 3.77 9.85 -9.64
N GLY A 68 2.88 9.37 -8.77
CA GLY A 68 1.62 8.74 -9.14
C GLY A 68 0.60 8.77 -8.00
N SER A 69 -0.55 8.16 -8.23
CA SER A 69 -1.52 7.89 -7.16
C SER A 69 -1.16 6.62 -6.39
N ASP A 70 -1.72 6.48 -5.19
CA ASP A 70 -1.60 5.27 -4.35
C ASP A 70 -0.15 4.82 -4.07
N ILE A 71 0.74 5.79 -3.86
CA ILE A 71 2.16 5.52 -3.58
C ILE A 71 2.31 4.64 -2.35
N ASN A 72 3.11 3.60 -2.49
CA ASN A 72 3.44 2.64 -1.47
C ASN A 72 4.95 2.42 -1.40
N LEU A 73 5.38 1.84 -0.28
CA LEU A 73 6.77 1.56 0.02
C LEU A 73 6.94 0.07 0.28
N CYS A 74 8.02 -0.49 -0.25
CA CYS A 74 8.49 -1.83 0.01
C CYS A 74 10.01 -1.81 0.28
N VAL A 75 10.49 -2.67 1.18
CA VAL A 75 11.92 -2.96 1.32
C VAL A 75 12.15 -4.27 0.56
N LEU A 76 13.04 -4.26 -0.43
CA LEU A 76 13.41 -5.44 -1.22
C LEU A 76 14.36 -6.35 -0.42
N PRO A 77 14.57 -7.61 -0.84
CA PRO A 77 15.41 -8.56 -0.11
C PRO A 77 16.85 -8.10 0.14
N ASP A 78 17.41 -7.27 -0.75
CA ASP A 78 18.75 -6.69 -0.64
C ASP A 78 18.81 -5.43 0.25
N GLY A 79 17.66 -5.01 0.80
CA GLY A 79 17.51 -3.79 1.59
C GLY A 79 17.19 -2.53 0.78
N THR A 80 17.27 -2.59 -0.56
CA THR A 80 16.88 -1.48 -1.43
C THR A 80 15.41 -1.12 -1.22
N LEU A 81 15.08 0.17 -1.25
CA LEU A 81 13.70 0.61 -1.14
C LEU A 81 13.05 0.69 -2.52
N ALA A 82 11.87 0.11 -2.67
CA ALA A 82 11.02 0.31 -3.83
C ALA A 82 9.83 1.21 -3.44
N VAL A 83 9.74 2.36 -4.09
CA VAL A 83 8.58 3.25 -4.03
C VAL A 83 7.76 3.02 -5.29
N SER A 84 6.61 2.39 -5.14
CA SER A 84 5.71 2.08 -6.27
C SER A 84 4.48 2.97 -6.25
N ALA A 85 3.98 3.32 -7.43
CA ALA A 85 2.81 4.16 -7.62
C ALA A 85 2.04 3.72 -8.86
N ARG A 86 0.73 3.93 -8.83
CA ARG A 86 -0.13 3.68 -9.99
C ARG A 86 0.16 4.69 -11.12
N PRO A 87 0.14 4.29 -12.41
CA PRO A 87 -0.22 2.97 -12.93
C PRO A 87 0.84 1.88 -12.73
N ASP A 88 2.10 2.06 -13.15
CA ASP A 88 3.16 1.08 -12.88
C ASP A 88 4.53 1.73 -12.72
N ARG A 89 4.57 2.78 -11.90
CA ARG A 89 5.79 3.52 -11.62
C ARG A 89 6.48 2.89 -10.43
N THR A 90 7.76 2.55 -10.56
CA THR A 90 8.58 2.06 -9.44
C THR A 90 9.93 2.76 -9.44
N THR A 91 10.26 3.43 -8.34
CA THR A 91 11.58 4.03 -8.10
C THR A 91 12.34 3.22 -7.05
N LEU A 92 13.57 2.84 -7.36
CA LEU A 92 14.51 2.22 -6.45
C LEU A 92 15.35 3.29 -5.75
N ILE A 93 15.44 3.24 -4.43
CA ILE A 93 16.12 4.22 -3.59
C ILE A 93 17.12 3.49 -2.67
N ALA A 94 18.28 4.10 -2.49
CA ALA A 94 19.30 3.57 -1.59
C ALA A 94 18.74 3.42 -0.14
N PRO A 95 19.15 2.38 0.62
CA PRO A 95 18.64 2.16 1.98
C PRO A 95 18.91 3.31 2.95
N ASP A 96 19.96 4.10 2.72
CA ASP A 96 20.30 5.29 3.49
C ASP A 96 19.51 6.55 3.09
N LEU A 97 18.60 6.43 2.10
CA LEU A 97 17.81 7.52 1.53
C LEU A 97 18.63 8.59 0.78
N SER A 98 19.91 8.35 0.51
CA SER A 98 20.82 9.37 -0.04
C SER A 98 20.60 9.67 -1.52
N ARG A 99 20.08 8.71 -2.30
CA ARG A 99 19.93 8.82 -3.75
C ARG A 99 18.89 7.86 -4.33
N VAL A 100 18.33 8.25 -5.47
CA VAL A 100 17.61 7.35 -6.38
C VAL A 100 18.63 6.48 -7.14
N LEU A 101 18.37 5.17 -7.22
CA LEU A 101 19.21 4.20 -7.92
C LEU A 101 18.71 3.95 -9.35
N ALA A 102 17.39 3.85 -9.54
CA ALA A 102 16.75 3.70 -10.83
C ALA A 102 15.27 4.08 -10.75
N THR A 103 14.68 4.45 -11.88
CA THR A 103 13.24 4.70 -12.01
C THR A 103 12.69 3.96 -13.23
N TYR A 104 11.68 3.12 -12.96
CA TYR A 104 10.86 2.41 -13.95
C TYR A 104 9.54 3.17 -14.09
N ASP A 105 9.45 4.09 -15.05
CA ASP A 105 8.26 4.89 -15.28
C ASP A 105 7.47 4.34 -16.47
N SER A 106 6.18 4.08 -16.26
CA SER A 106 5.28 3.62 -17.31
C SER A 106 5.00 4.68 -18.36
N ASN A 107 5.32 5.95 -18.13
CA ASN A 107 5.06 7.08 -19.03
C ASN A 107 3.60 7.24 -19.49
N ASP A 108 2.67 6.39 -19.02
CA ASP A 108 1.21 6.54 -19.07
C ASP A 108 0.81 7.87 -18.42
N HIS A 109 0.92 8.96 -19.18
CA HIS A 109 0.65 10.31 -18.75
C HIS A 109 -0.69 10.69 -19.34
N ARG A 110 -1.72 10.51 -18.50
CA ARG A 110 -3.08 11.06 -18.64
C ARG A 110 -4.00 10.37 -19.66
N PRO A 111 -5.32 10.39 -19.38
CA PRO A 111 -6.33 10.06 -20.38
C PRO A 111 -6.14 10.93 -21.63
N PHE A 112 -6.29 10.35 -22.83
CA PHE A 112 -6.36 11.05 -24.13
C PHE A 112 -5.04 11.59 -24.73
N GLU A 113 -3.87 11.29 -24.16
CA GLU A 113 -2.57 11.53 -24.82
C GLU A 113 -2.18 10.34 -25.72
N GLU A 114 -1.27 10.57 -26.68
CA GLU A 114 -0.73 9.50 -27.53
C GLU A 114 0.02 8.49 -26.65
N PHE A 115 -0.39 7.23 -26.72
CA PHE A 115 0.22 6.17 -25.92
C PHE A 115 1.68 6.01 -26.31
N THR A 116 2.57 6.31 -25.36
CA THR A 116 4.00 6.06 -25.50
C THR A 116 4.37 4.91 -24.55
N PRO A 117 4.83 3.75 -25.07
CA PRO A 117 5.20 2.63 -24.23
C PRO A 117 6.30 3.03 -23.25
N GLY A 118 6.00 3.12 -21.96
CA GLY A 118 7.02 3.36 -20.94
C GLY A 118 7.65 2.08 -20.39
N ASN A 119 8.63 2.27 -19.52
CA ASN A 119 9.42 1.22 -18.89
C ASN A 119 8.94 0.96 -17.45
N GLY A 120 7.62 0.94 -17.23
CA GLY A 120 7.03 0.69 -15.91
C GLY A 120 7.31 -0.72 -15.40
N PHE A 121 7.20 -0.94 -14.09
CA PHE A 121 7.34 -2.28 -13.49
C PHE A 121 6.05 -2.75 -12.84
N ALA A 122 5.68 -2.17 -11.69
CA ALA A 122 4.46 -2.50 -10.97
C ALA A 122 3.91 -1.28 -10.21
N GLY A 123 2.59 -1.23 -10.03
CA GLY A 123 1.91 -0.21 -9.23
C GLY A 123 2.00 -0.45 -7.72
N SER A 124 2.23 -1.70 -7.31
CA SER A 124 2.56 -2.05 -5.92
C SER A 124 3.41 -3.32 -5.85
N ILE A 125 4.25 -3.39 -4.82
CA ILE A 125 5.14 -4.53 -4.55
C ILE A 125 4.98 -4.96 -3.09
N GLY A 126 4.94 -6.27 -2.86
CA GLY A 126 5.12 -6.93 -1.58
C GLY A 126 6.23 -7.99 -1.67
N VAL A 127 6.76 -8.43 -0.53
CA VAL A 127 7.85 -9.42 -0.49
C VAL A 127 7.40 -10.62 0.33
N THR A 128 7.49 -11.80 -0.26
CA THR A 128 7.23 -13.09 0.39
C THR A 128 8.35 -13.46 1.37
N PRO A 129 8.15 -14.42 2.29
CA PRO A 129 9.21 -14.89 3.19
C PRO A 129 10.51 -15.33 2.49
N SER A 130 10.41 -15.96 1.32
CA SER A 130 11.54 -16.42 0.50
C SER A 130 12.19 -15.30 -0.33
N GLY A 131 11.61 -14.10 -0.36
CA GLY A 131 12.14 -12.95 -1.10
C GLY A 131 11.55 -12.73 -2.49
N ARG A 132 10.61 -13.59 -2.94
CA ARG A 132 9.83 -13.37 -4.18
C ARG A 132 9.04 -12.08 -4.08
N LEU A 133 8.92 -11.35 -5.20
CA LEU A 133 8.17 -10.10 -5.25
C LEU A 133 6.74 -10.38 -5.72
N LEU A 134 5.75 -10.03 -4.88
CA LEU A 134 4.34 -10.05 -5.23
C LEU A 134 3.95 -8.68 -5.80
N CYS A 135 3.50 -8.65 -7.04
CA CYS A 135 3.27 -7.42 -7.80
C CYS A 135 1.79 -7.27 -8.17
N SER A 136 1.29 -6.03 -8.13
CA SER A 136 0.07 -5.65 -8.85
C SER A 136 0.42 -4.76 -10.02
N VAL A 137 -0.08 -5.10 -11.21
CA VAL A 137 0.19 -4.36 -12.44
C VAL A 137 -1.09 -3.73 -13.00
N SER A 138 -0.97 -2.49 -13.48
CA SER A 138 -2.07 -1.81 -14.17
C SER A 138 -2.15 -2.14 -15.66
N GLU A 139 -3.36 -2.25 -16.17
CA GLU A 139 -3.64 -2.36 -17.60
C GLU A 139 -4.53 -1.20 -18.04
N TYR A 140 -4.32 -0.76 -19.28
CA TYR A 140 -5.24 0.15 -19.96
C TYR A 140 -6.51 -0.60 -20.38
N GLY A 141 -7.63 0.13 -20.52
CA GLY A 141 -8.86 -0.42 -21.09
C GLY A 141 -9.63 -1.41 -20.21
N VAL A 142 -9.21 -1.61 -18.95
CA VAL A 142 -9.94 -2.37 -17.92
C VAL A 142 -11.29 -1.71 -17.62
N TRP A 143 -11.35 -0.38 -17.69
CA TRP A 143 -12.61 0.35 -17.59
C TRP A 143 -12.62 1.60 -18.47
N GLY A 144 -13.50 1.60 -19.46
CA GLY A 144 -13.71 2.73 -20.36
C GLY A 144 -12.43 3.16 -21.08
N TYR A 145 -12.51 4.31 -21.76
CA TYR A 145 -11.34 4.91 -22.40
C TYR A 145 -10.55 5.76 -21.39
N GLY A 146 -9.22 5.66 -21.41
CA GLY A 146 -8.34 6.61 -20.75
C GLY A 146 -7.92 6.29 -19.31
N SER A 147 -8.19 5.10 -18.75
CA SER A 147 -7.79 4.76 -17.37
C SER A 147 -6.95 3.48 -17.26
N SER A 148 -5.67 3.63 -16.89
CA SER A 148 -4.81 2.49 -16.50
C SER A 148 -5.14 2.07 -15.08
N LEU A 149 -5.80 0.92 -14.89
CA LEU A 149 -6.23 0.37 -13.60
C LEU A 149 -5.47 -0.91 -13.25
N ALA A 150 -5.13 -1.08 -11.96
CA ALA A 150 -4.61 -2.34 -11.44
C ALA A 150 -5.56 -3.50 -11.78
N ASN A 151 -5.05 -4.48 -12.53
CA ASN A 151 -5.84 -5.60 -13.05
C ASN A 151 -5.17 -6.95 -12.85
N ILE A 152 -3.85 -7.01 -12.95
CA ILE A 152 -3.08 -8.24 -12.85
C ILE A 152 -2.41 -8.33 -11.48
N VAL A 153 -2.48 -9.51 -10.88
CA VAL A 153 -1.61 -9.94 -9.77
C VAL A 153 -0.64 -10.98 -10.30
N GLY A 154 0.63 -10.83 -9.97
CA GLY A 154 1.67 -11.78 -10.36
C GLY A 154 2.81 -11.79 -9.36
N PHE A 155 3.73 -12.72 -9.53
CA PHE A 155 4.97 -12.75 -8.76
C PHE A 155 6.19 -12.78 -9.66
N THR A 156 7.36 -12.49 -9.09
CA THR A 156 8.63 -12.78 -9.73
C THR A 156 9.63 -13.29 -8.73
N ASP A 157 10.41 -14.29 -9.15
CA ASP A 157 11.53 -14.84 -8.39
C ASP A 157 12.84 -14.09 -8.71
N GLY A 158 12.82 -13.26 -9.76
CA GLY A 158 13.97 -12.45 -10.17
C GLY A 158 14.12 -11.20 -9.31
N ALA A 159 15.37 -10.78 -9.10
CA ALA A 159 15.65 -9.54 -8.37
C ALA A 159 15.34 -8.31 -9.23
N LEU A 160 14.58 -7.37 -8.68
CA LEU A 160 14.43 -6.03 -9.23
C LEU A 160 15.64 -5.18 -8.82
N THR A 161 16.48 -4.81 -9.78
CA THR A 161 17.72 -4.06 -9.54
C THR A 161 17.85 -2.92 -10.55
N PRO A 162 18.69 -1.89 -10.33
CA PRO A 162 18.82 -0.77 -11.28
C PRO A 162 19.13 -1.18 -12.74
N GLY A 163 19.82 -2.30 -12.94
CA GLY A 163 20.18 -2.81 -14.26
C GLY A 163 19.31 -3.96 -14.76
N SER A 164 18.36 -4.47 -13.98
CA SER A 164 17.55 -5.63 -14.35
C SER A 164 16.11 -5.51 -13.87
N ARG A 165 15.19 -5.58 -14.85
CA ARG A 165 13.75 -5.65 -14.62
C ARG A 165 13.30 -7.10 -14.84
N PRO A 166 12.95 -7.84 -13.79
CA PRO A 166 12.56 -9.24 -13.94
C PRO A 166 11.17 -9.36 -14.58
N VAL A 167 10.87 -10.54 -15.13
CA VAL A 167 9.54 -10.87 -15.65
C VAL A 167 8.61 -11.21 -14.48
N ILE A 168 7.41 -10.65 -14.50
CA ILE A 168 6.32 -10.96 -13.58
C ILE A 168 5.46 -12.06 -14.20
N GLU A 169 5.33 -13.19 -13.53
CA GLU A 169 4.38 -14.25 -13.89
C GLU A 169 3.02 -13.94 -13.26
N ALA A 170 2.03 -13.72 -14.10
CA ALA A 170 0.66 -13.40 -13.74
C ALA A 170 -0.09 -14.65 -13.28
N ILE A 171 -0.67 -14.56 -12.09
CA ILE A 171 -1.43 -15.63 -11.44
C ILE A 171 -2.93 -15.32 -11.37
N ALA A 172 -3.32 -14.04 -11.33
CA ALA A 172 -4.72 -13.67 -11.26
C ALA A 172 -5.01 -12.40 -12.03
N SER A 173 -6.25 -12.29 -12.53
CA SER A 173 -6.79 -11.10 -13.17
C SER A 173 -8.08 -10.66 -12.47
N LEU A 174 -8.32 -9.35 -12.38
CA LEU A 174 -9.58 -8.82 -11.85
C LEU A 174 -10.67 -8.81 -12.93
N ASP A 175 -10.36 -8.21 -14.08
CA ASP A 175 -11.16 -8.21 -15.29
C ASP A 175 -10.42 -9.03 -16.34
N PRO A 176 -11.03 -10.13 -16.79
CA PRO A 176 -10.39 -11.00 -17.74
C PRO A 176 -10.70 -10.64 -19.21
N GLU A 177 -11.52 -9.61 -19.45
CA GLU A 177 -11.89 -9.11 -20.77
C GLU A 177 -11.87 -7.56 -20.80
N PRO A 178 -10.70 -6.92 -20.64
CA PRO A 178 -10.60 -5.46 -20.75
C PRO A 178 -11.11 -4.98 -22.12
N ALA A 179 -12.24 -4.28 -22.12
CA ALA A 179 -12.99 -3.97 -23.34
C ALA A 179 -12.26 -3.07 -24.35
N HIS A 180 -11.22 -2.36 -23.92
CA HIS A 180 -10.51 -1.37 -24.75
C HIS A 180 -9.00 -1.60 -24.83
N GLN A 181 -8.51 -2.79 -24.50
CA GLN A 181 -7.08 -3.10 -24.63
C GLN A 181 -6.72 -3.41 -26.09
N SER A 182 -5.60 -2.87 -26.57
CA SER A 182 -4.99 -3.19 -27.88
C SER A 182 -3.65 -3.92 -27.70
N ASP A 183 -3.00 -4.29 -28.82
CA ASP A 183 -1.65 -4.86 -28.79
C ASP A 183 -0.59 -3.85 -28.34
N ASP A 184 -0.87 -2.55 -28.41
CA ASP A 184 0.04 -1.49 -27.95
C ASP A 184 0.13 -1.48 -26.42
N ASP A 185 -0.93 -1.91 -25.73
CA ASP A 185 -1.01 -1.94 -24.27
C ASP A 185 -0.26 -3.13 -23.64
N LEU A 186 0.31 -4.03 -24.46
CA LEU A 186 0.99 -5.23 -23.99
C LEU A 186 2.29 -4.90 -23.26
N LYS A 187 2.47 -5.51 -22.09
CA LYS A 187 3.68 -5.33 -21.28
C LYS A 187 4.61 -6.52 -21.45
N SER A 188 5.77 -6.28 -22.04
CA SER A 188 6.76 -7.33 -22.32
C SER A 188 7.34 -7.99 -21.07
N HIS A 189 7.21 -7.37 -19.89
CA HIS A 189 7.70 -7.92 -18.63
C HIS A 189 6.61 -8.60 -17.79
N VAL A 190 5.38 -8.76 -18.31
CA VAL A 190 4.27 -9.39 -17.59
C VAL A 190 3.78 -10.57 -18.40
N HIS A 191 4.09 -11.78 -17.96
CA HIS A 191 3.78 -13.01 -18.67
C HIS A 191 2.70 -13.80 -17.95
N HIS A 192 1.95 -14.58 -18.72
CA HIS A 192 1.15 -15.69 -18.23
C HIS A 192 1.52 -16.91 -19.06
N GLN A 193 1.92 -18.01 -18.42
CA GLN A 193 2.35 -19.23 -19.10
C GLN A 193 3.45 -18.96 -20.14
N GLY A 194 4.41 -18.10 -19.78
CA GLY A 194 5.59 -17.80 -20.61
C GLY A 194 5.37 -16.83 -21.78
N ARG A 195 4.17 -16.25 -21.95
CA ARG A 195 3.86 -15.25 -22.99
C ARG A 195 3.27 -13.97 -22.40
N PRO A 196 3.48 -12.79 -23.00
CA PRO A 196 2.90 -11.54 -22.50
C PRO A 196 1.39 -11.62 -22.26
N VAL A 197 0.93 -11.09 -21.13
CA VAL A 197 -0.49 -10.96 -20.81
C VAL A 197 -1.13 -9.94 -21.75
N GLY A 198 -2.29 -10.30 -22.29
CA GLY A 198 -3.06 -9.40 -23.16
C GLY A 198 -4.26 -10.04 -23.81
N ARG A 199 -5.28 -9.22 -24.10
CA ARG A 199 -6.55 -9.65 -24.71
C ARG A 199 -7.14 -10.87 -24.00
N ASP A 200 -7.25 -12.01 -24.66
CA ASP A 200 -7.78 -13.26 -24.12
C ASP A 200 -6.72 -14.13 -23.42
N HIS A 201 -5.42 -13.83 -23.57
CA HIS A 201 -4.32 -14.58 -22.97
C HIS A 201 -3.96 -14.04 -21.58
N ARG A 202 -4.64 -14.54 -20.55
CA ARG A 202 -4.45 -14.11 -19.15
C ARG A 202 -5.03 -15.12 -18.14
N PRO A 203 -4.71 -14.99 -16.84
CA PRO A 203 -5.23 -15.89 -15.81
C PRO A 203 -6.76 -15.88 -15.73
N ARG A 204 -7.35 -17.08 -15.63
CA ARG A 204 -8.78 -17.36 -15.44
C ARG A 204 -8.98 -18.49 -14.42
N PRO A 205 -10.09 -18.54 -13.68
CA PRO A 205 -11.18 -17.56 -13.66
C PRO A 205 -10.74 -16.21 -13.08
N ALA A 206 -11.46 -15.13 -13.40
CA ALA A 206 -11.18 -13.83 -12.79
C ALA A 206 -11.56 -13.83 -11.31
N LEU A 207 -10.91 -12.96 -10.52
CA LEU A 207 -11.08 -12.90 -9.06
C LEU A 207 -12.53 -12.68 -8.61
N THR A 208 -13.41 -12.18 -9.47
CA THR A 208 -14.81 -11.91 -9.14
C THR A 208 -15.78 -12.96 -9.68
N GLU A 209 -15.37 -13.80 -10.64
CA GLU A 209 -16.22 -14.83 -11.24
C GLU A 209 -16.74 -15.85 -10.20
N PRO A 210 -15.91 -16.39 -9.28
CA PRO A 210 -16.38 -17.35 -8.27
C PRO A 210 -17.43 -16.81 -7.30
N VAL A 211 -17.53 -15.47 -7.17
CA VAL A 211 -18.42 -14.79 -6.23
C VAL A 211 -19.47 -13.92 -6.93
N ALA A 212 -19.57 -14.02 -8.27
CA ALA A 212 -20.43 -13.16 -9.06
C ALA A 212 -21.92 -13.37 -8.75
N ASP A 213 -22.31 -14.62 -8.46
CA ASP A 213 -23.70 -14.99 -8.17
C ASP A 213 -24.14 -14.67 -6.74
N GLU A 214 -23.20 -14.37 -5.83
CA GLU A 214 -23.50 -14.06 -4.43
C GLU A 214 -24.14 -12.68 -4.26
N ASP A 215 -23.91 -11.74 -5.19
CA ASP A 215 -24.46 -10.38 -5.11
C ASP A 215 -25.04 -9.87 -6.43
N ARG A 216 -26.37 -9.99 -6.52
CA ARG A 216 -27.18 -9.53 -7.66
C ARG A 216 -27.16 -8.01 -7.87
N LEU A 217 -26.77 -7.20 -6.89
CA LEU A 217 -26.90 -5.74 -6.93
C LEU A 217 -25.62 -5.00 -7.36
N SER A 218 -24.44 -5.57 -7.15
CA SER A 218 -23.16 -4.90 -7.44
C SER A 218 -22.53 -5.28 -8.77
N ARG A 219 -22.88 -6.46 -9.31
CA ARG A 219 -22.35 -7.07 -10.55
C ARG A 219 -20.82 -7.14 -10.65
N TRP A 220 -20.05 -6.86 -9.59
CA TRP A 220 -18.57 -6.70 -9.58
C TRP A 220 -17.96 -5.88 -10.74
N ARG A 221 -18.81 -5.26 -11.55
CA ARG A 221 -18.47 -4.46 -12.71
C ARG A 221 -17.91 -3.14 -12.21
N ASP A 222 -16.81 -2.71 -12.82
CA ASP A 222 -16.04 -1.56 -12.36
C ASP A 222 -15.49 -1.73 -10.93
N SER A 223 -15.26 -2.98 -10.51
CA SER A 223 -14.49 -3.26 -9.31
C SER A 223 -13.05 -2.80 -9.50
N ARG A 224 -12.34 -2.68 -8.38
CA ARG A 224 -10.93 -2.31 -8.36
C ARG A 224 -10.15 -3.28 -7.50
N LEU A 225 -8.94 -3.56 -7.96
CA LEU A 225 -7.96 -4.33 -7.22
C LEU A 225 -7.36 -3.45 -6.12
N GLY A 226 -7.29 -3.99 -4.90
CA GLY A 226 -6.48 -3.42 -3.83
C GLY A 226 -5.05 -3.92 -3.89
N ARG A 227 -4.24 -3.52 -2.90
CA ARG A 227 -2.86 -4.00 -2.80
C ARG A 227 -2.85 -5.44 -2.27
N PRO A 228 -2.33 -6.42 -3.03
CA PRO A 228 -2.19 -7.79 -2.54
C PRO A 228 -1.10 -7.84 -1.45
N VAL A 229 -1.24 -8.77 -0.51
CA VAL A 229 -0.26 -9.01 0.56
C VAL A 229 0.06 -10.50 0.68
N PRO A 230 1.34 -10.87 0.91
CA PRO A 230 1.71 -12.27 1.09
C PRO A 230 1.29 -12.78 2.46
N LEU A 231 0.74 -14.00 2.50
CA LEU A 231 0.36 -14.71 3.72
C LEU A 231 1.26 -15.92 3.96
N ALA A 232 1.88 -16.44 2.91
CA ALA A 232 2.98 -17.39 2.89
C ALA A 232 3.80 -17.15 1.60
N ASP A 233 4.72 -18.07 1.26
CA ASP A 233 5.42 -18.03 -0.03
C ASP A 233 4.52 -18.36 -1.21
N ASP A 234 3.51 -19.19 -0.97
CA ASP A 234 2.58 -19.79 -1.94
C ASP A 234 1.12 -19.36 -1.74
N LEU A 235 0.87 -18.40 -0.83
CA LEU A 235 -0.48 -17.94 -0.48
C LEU A 235 -0.53 -16.44 -0.28
N PHE A 236 -1.51 -15.80 -0.92
CA PHE A 236 -1.67 -14.35 -0.94
C PHE A 236 -3.09 -13.95 -0.56
N VAL A 237 -3.24 -12.76 0.03
CA VAL A 237 -4.53 -12.10 0.16
C VAL A 237 -4.65 -11.03 -0.91
N VAL A 238 -5.66 -11.14 -1.78
CA VAL A 238 -5.92 -10.20 -2.87
C VAL A 238 -7.23 -9.44 -2.60
N PRO A 239 -7.16 -8.15 -2.22
CA PRO A 239 -8.36 -7.35 -2.00
C PRO A 239 -9.03 -6.96 -3.32
N VAL A 240 -10.34 -7.09 -3.38
CA VAL A 240 -11.18 -6.60 -4.47
C VAL A 240 -12.30 -5.75 -3.87
N PHE A 241 -12.50 -4.56 -4.40
CA PHE A 241 -13.52 -3.63 -3.92
C PHE A 241 -14.46 -3.26 -5.05
N ALA A 242 -15.76 -3.32 -4.79
CA ALA A 242 -16.75 -2.83 -5.75
C ALA A 242 -16.58 -1.32 -6.02
N LYS A 243 -17.25 -0.86 -7.08
CA LYS A 243 -17.24 0.54 -7.54
C LYS A 243 -17.57 1.53 -6.42
N ILE A 244 -16.81 2.64 -6.40
CA ILE A 244 -17.04 3.78 -5.52
C ILE A 244 -17.95 4.79 -6.23
N PHE A 245 -19.03 5.21 -5.57
CA PHE A 245 -20.01 6.18 -6.00
C PHE A 245 -19.91 7.47 -5.17
N ARG A 246 -20.31 8.60 -5.77
CA ARG A 246 -20.37 9.90 -5.08
C ARG A 246 -21.46 9.96 -4.01
N SER A 247 -22.57 9.21 -4.17
CA SER A 247 -23.75 9.25 -3.30
C SER A 247 -23.69 8.35 -2.06
N GLY A 248 -22.60 7.60 -1.87
CA GLY A 248 -22.43 6.71 -0.71
C GLY A 248 -21.88 5.33 -1.10
N ASN A 249 -21.01 4.81 -0.24
CA ASN A 249 -20.26 3.56 -0.49
C ASN A 249 -20.39 2.53 0.62
N ARG A 250 -21.11 2.85 1.70
CA ARG A 250 -21.30 1.94 2.81
C ARG A 250 -22.22 0.79 2.37
N GLY A 251 -21.87 -0.44 2.74
CA GLY A 251 -22.58 -1.65 2.29
C GLY A 251 -22.20 -2.12 0.90
N ARG A 252 -21.28 -1.43 0.20
CA ARG A 252 -20.74 -1.93 -1.06
C ARG A 252 -19.94 -3.21 -0.80
N PRO A 253 -20.01 -4.20 -1.71
CA PRO A 253 -19.25 -5.42 -1.58
C PRO A 253 -17.75 -5.19 -1.64
N PHE A 254 -17.05 -6.05 -0.92
CA PHE A 254 -15.63 -6.21 -0.98
C PHE A 254 -15.28 -7.66 -0.70
N LEU A 255 -14.14 -8.09 -1.20
CA LEU A 255 -13.61 -9.42 -1.07
C LEU A 255 -12.15 -9.31 -0.67
N PHE A 256 -11.72 -10.14 0.27
CA PHE A 256 -10.32 -10.40 0.53
C PHE A 256 -10.06 -11.86 0.14
N ALA A 257 -9.76 -12.09 -1.13
CA ALA A 257 -9.61 -13.44 -1.69
C ALA A 257 -8.30 -14.05 -1.19
N LEU A 258 -8.32 -15.34 -0.85
CA LEU A 258 -7.13 -16.15 -0.67
C LEU A 258 -6.80 -16.78 -2.02
N VAL A 259 -5.61 -16.49 -2.53
CA VAL A 259 -5.15 -16.93 -3.86
C VAL A 259 -3.80 -17.60 -3.68
N ASP A 260 -3.63 -18.80 -4.23
CA ASP A 260 -2.34 -19.49 -4.20
C ASP A 260 -1.39 -19.02 -5.32
N ASP A 261 -0.19 -19.59 -5.40
CA ASP A 261 0.79 -19.26 -6.44
C ASP A 261 0.53 -19.89 -7.81
N GLN A 262 -0.53 -20.69 -7.94
CA GLN A 262 -1.06 -21.15 -9.22
C GLN A 262 -2.21 -20.27 -9.72
N GLY A 263 -2.67 -19.32 -8.91
CA GLY A 263 -3.79 -18.44 -9.24
C GLY A 263 -5.16 -18.97 -8.81
N GLU A 264 -5.21 -20.08 -8.09
CA GLU A 264 -6.47 -20.65 -7.61
C GLU A 264 -6.99 -19.87 -6.40
N MET A 265 -8.27 -19.50 -6.42
CA MET A 265 -8.94 -18.91 -5.26
C MET A 265 -9.30 -20.00 -4.25
N THR A 266 -8.42 -20.24 -3.28
CA THR A 266 -8.58 -21.27 -2.23
C THR A 266 -9.58 -20.86 -1.13
N GLY A 267 -9.98 -19.59 -1.06
CA GLY A 267 -10.96 -19.10 -0.10
C GLY A 267 -11.04 -17.58 0.01
N ARG A 268 -11.47 -17.08 1.18
CA ARG A 268 -11.53 -15.64 1.49
C ARG A 268 -11.39 -15.38 2.98
N LEU A 269 -11.00 -14.16 3.37
CA LEU A 269 -11.08 -13.73 4.77
C LEU A 269 -12.55 -13.57 5.18
N GLN A 270 -12.96 -14.29 6.23
CA GLN A 270 -14.35 -14.38 6.67
C GLN A 270 -14.67 -13.48 7.86
N GLY A 271 -15.96 -13.32 8.18
CA GLY A 271 -16.42 -12.72 9.43
C GLY A 271 -16.52 -11.19 9.45
N LEU A 272 -16.45 -10.53 8.29
CA LEU A 272 -16.75 -9.10 8.14
C LEU A 272 -18.16 -8.89 7.60
N ASP A 273 -18.88 -7.95 8.21
CA ASP A 273 -20.15 -7.49 7.70
C ASP A 273 -19.95 -6.37 6.66
N ALA A 274 -20.63 -6.48 5.51
CA ALA A 274 -20.47 -5.55 4.39
C ALA A 274 -20.79 -4.09 4.76
N TYR A 275 -21.65 -3.86 5.75
CA TYR A 275 -22.16 -2.56 6.16
C TYR A 275 -21.53 -2.04 7.46
N HIS A 276 -21.41 -2.89 8.48
CA HIS A 276 -20.89 -2.57 9.80
C HIS A 276 -19.37 -2.58 9.86
N ASP A 277 -18.71 -3.36 9.00
CA ASP A 277 -17.24 -3.48 8.94
C ASP A 277 -16.69 -2.94 7.61
N SER A 278 -17.48 -2.12 6.92
CA SER A 278 -17.22 -1.65 5.56
C SER A 278 -15.90 -0.86 5.45
N PRO A 279 -14.95 -1.26 4.60
CA PRO A 279 -13.70 -0.54 4.38
C PRO A 279 -13.91 0.79 3.64
N PHE A 280 -15.06 0.95 2.98
CA PHE A 280 -15.42 2.17 2.26
C PHE A 280 -15.66 3.37 3.17
N THR A 281 -16.06 3.13 4.44
CA THR A 281 -16.23 4.23 5.39
C THR A 281 -14.87 4.68 5.89
N GLY A 282 -14.44 5.85 5.43
CA GLY A 282 -13.10 6.38 5.74
C GLY A 282 -12.00 5.84 4.82
N PHE A 283 -12.36 5.18 3.71
CA PHE A 283 -11.46 4.71 2.64
C PHE A 283 -10.26 3.91 3.17
N CYS A 284 -10.52 2.97 4.07
CA CYS A 284 -9.51 2.13 4.71
C CYS A 284 -9.41 0.82 3.93
N PHE A 285 -8.48 0.71 2.97
CA PHE A 285 -8.36 -0.45 2.07
C PHE A 285 -7.09 -1.28 2.27
N THR A 286 -6.23 -0.85 3.18
CA THR A 286 -4.92 -1.47 3.41
C THR A 286 -5.04 -2.73 4.26
N LEU A 287 -4.33 -3.78 3.84
CA LEU A 287 -4.01 -4.93 4.67
C LEU A 287 -2.54 -4.88 5.07
N ALA A 288 -2.22 -5.46 6.22
CA ALA A 288 -0.86 -5.82 6.59
C ALA A 288 -0.81 -7.31 6.90
N SER A 289 0.29 -7.97 6.56
CA SER A 289 0.45 -9.40 6.82
C SER A 289 1.74 -9.71 7.54
N ASP A 290 1.67 -10.73 8.40
CA ASP A 290 2.82 -11.45 8.95
C ASP A 290 2.86 -12.82 8.25
N PRO A 291 3.55 -12.93 7.10
CA PRO A 291 3.55 -14.17 6.34
C PRO A 291 4.33 -15.30 7.04
N ARG A 292 5.28 -14.99 7.93
CA ARG A 292 6.02 -16.01 8.69
C ARG A 292 5.10 -16.77 9.64
N ARG A 293 4.11 -16.08 10.21
CA ARG A 293 3.11 -16.68 11.11
C ARG A 293 1.77 -16.96 10.42
N GLY A 294 1.66 -16.69 9.12
CA GLY A 294 0.43 -16.86 8.37
C GLY A 294 -0.73 -16.04 8.92
N ARG A 295 -0.51 -14.74 9.16
CA ARG A 295 -1.54 -13.82 9.69
C ARG A 295 -1.72 -12.61 8.80
N VAL A 296 -2.96 -12.11 8.77
CA VAL A 296 -3.29 -10.86 8.10
C VAL A 296 -4.14 -9.99 9.01
N PHE A 297 -3.97 -8.69 8.88
CA PHE A 297 -4.56 -7.67 9.72
C PHE A 297 -5.18 -6.58 8.86
N HIS A 298 -6.30 -6.05 9.33
CA HIS A 298 -7.00 -4.95 8.71
C HIS A 298 -7.45 -3.97 9.77
N LEU A 299 -7.16 -2.67 9.57
CA LEU A 299 -7.70 -1.60 10.42
C LEU A 299 -8.59 -0.71 9.57
N ASN A 300 -9.83 -0.56 9.98
CA ASN A 300 -10.74 0.43 9.42
C ASN A 300 -11.36 1.31 10.51
N ARG A 301 -12.37 2.10 10.14
CA ARG A 301 -13.07 3.00 11.06
C ARG A 301 -13.75 2.28 12.22
N TYR A 302 -14.10 1.01 12.05
CA TYR A 302 -14.94 0.25 12.97
C TYR A 302 -14.13 -0.71 13.84
N GLY A 303 -13.01 -1.24 13.34
CA GLY A 303 -12.20 -2.13 14.15
C GLY A 303 -10.83 -2.48 13.58
N LEU A 304 -10.04 -3.13 14.44
CA LEU A 304 -8.85 -3.90 14.06
C LEU A 304 -9.24 -5.38 14.02
N TYR A 305 -8.98 -6.01 12.89
CA TYR A 305 -9.33 -7.40 12.62
C TYR A 305 -8.05 -8.20 12.34
N ALA A 306 -8.01 -9.45 12.79
CA ALA A 306 -6.89 -10.35 12.57
C ALA A 306 -7.38 -11.74 12.15
N TRP A 307 -6.79 -12.29 11.09
CA TRP A 307 -7.10 -13.62 10.56
C TRP A 307 -5.87 -14.51 10.57
N ASN A 308 -6.11 -15.82 10.54
CA ASN A 308 -5.08 -16.81 10.25
C ASN A 308 -5.02 -17.14 8.74
N LYS A 309 -4.08 -18.01 8.36
CA LYS A 309 -3.88 -18.45 6.98
C LYS A 309 -5.08 -19.11 6.31
N ALA A 310 -6.00 -19.67 7.10
CA ALA A 310 -7.23 -20.28 6.60
C ALA A 310 -8.35 -19.25 6.36
N GLY A 311 -8.10 -17.96 6.56
CA GLY A 311 -9.10 -16.91 6.42
C GLY A 311 -10.11 -16.85 7.57
N VAL A 312 -9.86 -17.53 8.68
CA VAL A 312 -10.74 -17.51 9.86
C VAL A 312 -10.41 -16.31 10.73
N LEU A 313 -11.41 -15.50 11.06
CA LEU A 313 -11.27 -14.35 11.95
C LEU A 313 -10.94 -14.81 13.37
N ARG A 314 -9.82 -14.36 13.91
CA ARG A 314 -9.31 -14.76 15.23
C ARG A 314 -9.44 -13.68 16.28
N ALA A 315 -9.42 -12.41 15.87
CA ALA A 315 -9.64 -11.28 16.77
C ALA A 315 -10.35 -10.14 16.05
N ARG A 316 -11.25 -9.48 16.77
CA ARG A 316 -11.93 -8.24 16.36
C ARG A 316 -11.93 -7.28 17.54
N LEU A 317 -11.28 -6.14 17.37
CA LEU A 317 -11.25 -5.07 18.37
C LEU A 317 -12.11 -3.92 17.86
N ASP A 318 -13.25 -3.69 18.50
CA ASP A 318 -14.17 -2.61 18.17
C ASP A 318 -13.58 -1.25 18.59
N THR A 319 -13.37 -0.37 17.62
CA THR A 319 -12.90 1.01 17.85
C THR A 319 -13.92 1.90 18.58
N ALA A 320 -15.19 1.50 18.70
CA ALA A 320 -16.13 2.18 19.58
C ALA A 320 -15.86 1.89 21.06
N ALA A 321 -15.21 0.76 21.37
CA ALA A 321 -14.84 0.41 22.74
C ALA A 321 -13.78 1.38 23.27
N LYS A 322 -13.97 1.82 24.52
CA LYS A 322 -13.12 2.81 25.20
C LYS A 322 -11.60 2.58 25.05
N PRO A 323 -11.04 1.36 25.25
CA PRO A 323 -9.59 1.16 25.12
C PRO A 323 -9.08 1.31 23.69
N PHE A 324 -9.91 1.07 22.68
CA PHE A 324 -9.49 1.02 21.27
C PHE A 324 -9.91 2.24 20.44
N LYS A 325 -10.73 3.13 21.02
CA LYS A 325 -11.12 4.41 20.41
C LYS A 325 -9.98 5.20 19.76
N PRO A 326 -8.76 5.26 20.33
CA PRO A 326 -7.66 5.98 19.68
C PRO A 326 -7.26 5.43 18.30
N LEU A 327 -7.53 4.14 17.99
CA LEU A 327 -7.13 3.51 16.72
C LEU A 327 -7.72 4.20 15.48
N VAL A 328 -8.84 4.90 15.60
CA VAL A 328 -9.45 5.67 14.48
C VAL A 328 -8.54 6.79 13.96
N HIS A 329 -7.54 7.19 14.74
CA HIS A 329 -6.54 8.19 14.36
C HIS A 329 -5.32 7.60 13.65
N PHE A 330 -5.27 6.28 13.50
CA PHE A 330 -4.16 5.57 12.89
C PHE A 330 -4.55 4.95 11.55
N THR A 331 -3.52 4.64 10.77
CA THR A 331 -3.60 3.80 9.57
C THR A 331 -2.63 2.66 9.76
N LEU A 332 -3.09 1.43 9.58
CA LEU A 332 -2.23 0.25 9.54
C LEU A 332 -1.44 0.26 8.23
N THR A 333 -0.12 0.19 8.31
CA THR A 333 0.75 0.32 7.12
C THR A 333 1.47 -0.97 6.76
N ALA A 334 1.93 -1.73 7.75
CA ALA A 334 2.69 -2.97 7.56
C ALA A 334 2.73 -3.81 8.85
N CYS A 335 3.28 -5.01 8.73
CA CYS A 335 3.79 -5.79 9.85
C CYS A 335 5.31 -5.87 9.74
N SER A 336 6.04 -5.84 10.87
CA SER A 336 7.48 -6.03 10.88
C SER A 336 7.85 -7.52 10.75
N PRO A 337 9.10 -7.88 10.37
CA PRO A 337 9.57 -9.26 10.36
C PRO A 337 9.43 -10.00 11.70
N GLU A 338 9.39 -9.26 12.81
CA GLU A 338 9.19 -9.77 14.17
C GLU A 338 7.72 -10.02 14.50
N GLY A 339 6.79 -9.50 13.70
CA GLY A 339 5.34 -9.59 13.92
C GLY A 339 4.70 -8.34 14.51
N ASP A 340 5.41 -7.21 14.63
CA ASP A 340 4.81 -5.99 15.14
C ASP A 340 3.91 -5.34 14.09
N LEU A 341 2.69 -4.96 14.47
CA LEU A 341 1.86 -4.09 13.66
C LEU A 341 2.44 -2.67 13.68
N LEU A 342 2.64 -2.10 12.50
CA LEU A 342 3.10 -0.72 12.32
C LEU A 342 1.91 0.16 11.95
N LEU A 343 1.56 1.08 12.85
CA LEU A 343 0.45 2.01 12.68
C LEU A 343 0.97 3.44 12.63
N VAL A 344 0.54 4.22 11.64
CA VAL A 344 0.94 5.62 11.51
C VAL A 344 -0.20 6.54 11.94
N HIS A 345 0.07 7.48 12.83
CA HIS A 345 -0.91 8.48 13.25
C HIS A 345 -1.16 9.48 12.11
N ARG A 346 -2.41 9.56 11.65
CA ARG A 346 -2.83 10.30 10.44
C ARG A 346 -2.49 11.80 10.43
N LYS A 347 -2.34 12.42 11.61
CA LYS A 347 -2.06 13.85 11.78
C LYS A 347 -0.72 14.18 12.43
N GLN A 348 -0.11 13.21 13.12
CA GLN A 348 1.08 13.47 13.95
C GLN A 348 2.32 12.87 13.32
N HIS A 349 2.16 12.00 12.32
CA HIS A 349 3.26 11.31 11.65
C HIS A 349 4.15 10.53 12.63
N LEU A 350 3.58 10.11 13.76
CA LEU A 350 4.21 9.21 14.73
C LEU A 350 3.82 7.77 14.41
N VAL A 351 4.76 6.86 14.64
CA VAL A 351 4.56 5.42 14.49
C VAL A 351 4.19 4.82 15.85
N LEU A 352 3.12 4.02 15.87
CA LEU A 352 2.75 3.13 16.96
C LEU A 352 3.15 1.71 16.53
N ARG A 353 3.98 1.06 17.33
CA ARG A 353 4.30 -0.37 17.21
C ARG A 353 3.43 -1.16 18.18
N VAL A 354 2.78 -2.21 17.69
CA VAL A 354 1.99 -3.12 18.53
C VAL A 354 2.49 -4.54 18.31
N PRO A 355 3.05 -5.21 19.32
CA PRO A 355 3.44 -6.61 19.16
C PRO A 355 2.21 -7.48 18.92
N ALA A 356 2.19 -8.24 17.83
CA ALA A 356 1.15 -9.23 17.60
C ALA A 356 1.49 -10.52 18.36
N PRO A 357 0.71 -10.91 19.39
CA PRO A 357 1.00 -12.11 20.16
C PRO A 357 0.80 -13.37 19.32
N ASP A 358 1.48 -14.46 19.70
CA ASP A 358 1.34 -15.74 18.99
C ASP A 358 -0.06 -16.32 19.08
N ASP A 359 -0.69 -16.20 20.25
CA ASP A 359 -2.13 -16.36 20.38
C ASP A 359 -2.83 -15.01 20.23
N LEU A 360 -3.56 -14.86 19.13
CA LEU A 360 -4.31 -13.64 18.81
C LEU A 360 -5.42 -13.30 19.82
N SER A 361 -5.78 -14.22 20.74
CA SER A 361 -6.63 -13.89 21.89
C SER A 361 -6.03 -12.78 22.77
N GLY A 362 -4.69 -12.68 22.83
CA GLY A 362 -3.96 -11.65 23.56
C GLY A 362 -3.87 -10.29 22.85
N LEU A 363 -4.34 -10.19 21.60
CA LEU A 363 -4.15 -8.98 20.77
C LEU A 363 -4.78 -7.73 21.41
N ALA A 364 -5.93 -7.89 22.06
CA ALA A 364 -6.63 -6.82 22.78
C ALA A 364 -5.72 -6.15 23.83
N ALA A 365 -5.08 -6.96 24.68
CA ALA A 365 -4.20 -6.49 25.74
C ALA A 365 -2.93 -5.83 25.17
N ALA A 366 -2.35 -6.42 24.11
CA ALA A 366 -1.17 -5.86 23.44
C ALA A 366 -1.46 -4.47 22.85
N VAL A 367 -2.58 -4.32 22.14
CA VAL A 367 -3.03 -3.05 21.56
C VAL A 367 -3.27 -2.01 22.64
N GLU A 368 -3.98 -2.37 23.71
CA GLU A 368 -4.29 -1.43 24.78
C GLU A 368 -3.01 -0.93 25.48
N ASN A 369 -2.07 -1.84 25.79
CA ASN A 369 -0.79 -1.50 26.39
C ASN A 369 0.03 -0.57 25.48
N ALA A 370 0.10 -0.87 24.18
CA ALA A 370 0.81 -0.05 23.21
C ALA A 370 0.19 1.36 23.09
N LEU A 371 -1.14 1.47 23.09
CA LEU A 371 -1.84 2.78 23.08
C LEU A 371 -1.58 3.60 24.34
N ARG A 372 -1.57 2.96 25.52
CA ARG A 372 -1.22 3.64 26.79
C ARG A 372 0.23 4.12 26.77
N ALA A 373 1.17 3.30 26.29
CA ALA A 373 2.58 3.65 26.17
C ALA A 373 2.78 4.82 25.17
N TYR A 374 2.13 4.75 24.01
CA TYR A 374 2.15 5.81 23.00
C TYR A 374 1.71 7.16 23.56
N ALA A 375 0.64 7.19 24.36
CA ALA A 375 0.17 8.45 24.96
C ALA A 375 1.23 9.09 25.88
N ARG A 376 1.98 8.29 26.64
CA ARG A 376 3.08 8.75 27.51
C ARG A 376 4.27 9.22 26.68
N GLN A 377 4.71 8.41 25.72
CA GLN A 377 5.86 8.71 24.86
C GLN A 377 5.60 9.96 24.00
N ARG A 378 4.41 10.11 23.44
CA ARG A 378 4.02 11.32 22.71
C ARG A 378 4.14 12.58 23.57
N THR A 379 3.72 12.51 24.83
CA THR A 379 3.85 13.65 25.76
C THR A 379 5.33 13.95 26.06
N ALA A 380 6.15 12.92 26.24
CA ALA A 380 7.60 13.09 26.41
C ALA A 380 8.25 13.74 25.18
N LEU A 381 7.92 13.25 23.98
CA LEU A 381 8.37 13.84 22.71
C LEU A 381 7.95 15.31 22.60
N LYS A 382 6.67 15.63 22.86
CA LYS A 382 6.20 17.02 22.83
C LYS A 382 6.98 17.93 23.79
N LYS A 383 7.36 17.43 24.96
CA LYS A 383 8.18 18.18 25.92
C LYS A 383 9.62 18.35 25.44
N ALA A 384 10.21 17.29 24.88
CA ALA A 384 11.59 17.28 24.43
C ALA A 384 11.81 18.22 23.23
N TRP A 385 10.90 18.19 22.26
CA TRP A 385 11.06 18.90 20.99
C TRP A 385 10.31 20.23 20.92
N ALA A 386 9.46 20.53 21.91
CA ALA A 386 8.69 21.79 22.02
C ALA A 386 8.11 22.29 20.68
N PRO A 387 7.25 21.49 20.01
CA PRO A 387 6.83 21.79 18.64
C PRO A 387 6.09 23.12 18.54
N VAL A 388 6.38 23.88 17.49
CA VAL A 388 5.71 25.16 17.18
C VAL A 388 4.63 24.89 16.15
N ASN A 389 3.37 25.15 16.50
CA ASN A 389 2.19 24.77 15.71
C ASN A 389 2.14 23.26 15.39
N TRP A 390 2.40 22.88 14.13
CA TRP A 390 2.38 21.51 13.64
C TRP A 390 3.78 20.99 13.27
N HIS A 391 4.83 21.78 13.55
CA HIS A 391 6.19 21.48 13.16
C HIS A 391 7.05 20.98 14.32
N TRP A 392 7.87 19.98 14.00
CA TRP A 392 8.99 19.52 14.81
C TRP A 392 10.25 19.94 14.06
N VAL A 393 11.17 20.62 14.72
CA VAL A 393 12.48 20.93 14.12
C VAL A 393 13.45 19.92 14.68
N ASP A 394 13.97 19.08 13.79
CA ASP A 394 15.02 18.13 14.10
C ASP A 394 16.16 18.32 13.08
N THR A 395 17.33 18.70 13.60
CA THR A 395 18.57 18.88 12.81
C THR A 395 19.58 17.77 13.04
N SER A 396 19.23 16.75 13.85
CA SER A 396 20.13 15.68 14.24
C SER A 396 20.30 14.61 13.14
N ALA A 397 19.30 14.44 12.28
CA ALA A 397 19.31 13.48 11.19
C ALA A 397 19.45 14.17 9.82
N PRO A 398 20.17 13.55 8.86
CA PRO A 398 20.27 14.06 7.50
C PRO A 398 18.91 14.10 6.80
N VAL A 399 18.68 15.18 6.05
CA VAL A 399 17.50 15.37 5.19
C VAL A 399 17.96 15.44 3.73
N HIS A 400 17.52 14.48 2.93
CA HIS A 400 17.79 14.38 1.50
C HIS A 400 16.61 14.94 0.68
N ARG A 401 16.90 15.39 -0.53
CA ARG A 401 15.90 15.68 -1.57
C ARG A 401 16.13 14.70 -2.71
N LEU A 402 15.09 13.93 -3.05
CA LEU A 402 15.13 12.88 -4.05
C LEU A 402 14.41 13.28 -5.33
#